data_AF-A0A3D9AJD4-F1
#
_entry.id   AF-A0A3D9AJD4-F1
#
_cell.length_a   1.000
_cell.length_b   1.000
_cell.length_c   1.000
_cell.angle_alpha   90.00
_cell.angle_beta   90.00
_cell.angle_gamma   90.00
#
_symmetry.space_group_name_H-M   'P 1'
#
loop_
_entity.id
_entity.type
_entity.pdbx_description
1 polymer ?
#
loop_
_entity_poly.entity_id
_entity_poly.type
_entity_poly.pdbx_seq_one_letter_code
_entity_poly.pdbx_strand_id
1 'polypeptide(L)'
;MTAQFNFQMKHRTDKRNWEEIEVYYKTHCDRTTAIRYARNLSKMFKSEIRLTEGKEPLKTSGTYIYENTEPLKPKNYGKLV
;
A
#
# COMPACT_ATOMS: atom_id res chain seq x y z
N MET A 1 -2.56 -11.47 -16.16
CA MET A 1 -3.52 -12.42 -15.58
C MET A 1 -4.23 -11.72 -14.42
N THR A 2 -5.54 -11.87 -14.30
CA THR A 2 -6.35 -11.29 -13.22
C THR A 2 -6.34 -12.22 -12.01
N ALA A 3 -6.15 -11.67 -10.81
CA ALA A 3 -6.17 -12.42 -9.55
C ALA A 3 -6.93 -11.64 -8.47
N GLN A 4 -7.33 -12.34 -7.39
CA GLN A 4 -7.87 -11.67 -6.21
C GLN A 4 -6.73 -10.99 -5.45
N PHE A 5 -6.87 -9.70 -5.21
CA PHE A 5 -6.00 -8.92 -4.35
C PHE A 5 -6.78 -8.41 -3.14
N ASN A 6 -6.12 -8.43 -1.98
CA ASN A 6 -6.66 -8.04 -0.69
C ASN A 6 -5.81 -6.90 -0.14
N PHE A 7 -6.46 -5.91 0.44
CA PHE A 7 -5.84 -4.68 0.92
C PHE A 7 -6.13 -4.56 2.41
N GLN A 8 -5.08 -4.66 3.22
CA GLN A 8 -5.12 -4.34 4.63
C GLN A 8 -4.48 -2.96 4.80
N MET A 9 -5.06 -2.14 5.68
CA MET A 9 -4.62 -0.76 5.90
C MET A 9 -4.24 -0.58 7.36
N LYS A 10 -3.06 -0.03 7.60
CA LYS A 10 -2.53 0.19 8.94
C LYS A 10 -2.00 1.62 9.06
N HIS A 11 -2.56 2.38 10.01
CA HIS A 11 -2.01 3.68 10.34
C HIS A 11 -0.70 3.52 11.11
N ARG A 12 0.22 4.49 11.01
CA ARG A 12 1.54 4.43 11.68
C ARG A 12 1.49 4.25 13.18
N THR A 13 0.42 4.72 13.82
CA THR A 13 0.23 4.62 15.28
C THR A 13 -0.38 3.29 15.72
N ASP A 14 -0.86 2.48 14.78
CA ASP A 14 -1.44 1.17 15.08
C ASP A 14 -0.31 0.18 15.40
N LYS A 15 -0.40 -0.47 16.55
CA LYS A 15 0.60 -1.43 17.03
C LYS A 15 0.24 -2.88 16.76
N ARG A 16 -0.98 -3.15 16.27
CA ARG A 16 -1.47 -4.50 15.97
C ARG A 16 -0.61 -5.17 14.90
N ASN A 17 -0.46 -6.49 14.99
CA ASN A 17 0.21 -7.26 13.95
C ASN A 17 -0.64 -7.28 12.68
N TRP A 18 -0.03 -7.50 11.51
CA TRP A 18 -0.79 -7.48 10.26
C TRP A 18 -1.83 -8.59 10.19
N GLU A 19 -1.62 -9.69 10.90
CA GLU A 19 -2.56 -10.82 11.02
C GLU A 19 -3.83 -10.42 11.80
N GLU A 20 -3.76 -9.32 12.57
CA GLU A 20 -4.86 -8.75 13.37
C GLU A 20 -5.56 -7.58 12.66
N ILE A 21 -4.99 -7.12 11.52
CA ILE A 21 -5.59 -6.06 10.70
C ILE A 21 -6.58 -6.69 9.73
N GLU A 22 -7.82 -6.21 9.72
CA GLU A 22 -8.83 -6.71 8.79
C GLU A 22 -8.50 -6.36 7.33
N VAL A 23 -9.01 -7.18 6.42
CA VAL A 23 -8.97 -6.89 4.99
C VAL A 23 -10.04 -5.86 4.68
N TYR A 24 -9.60 -4.62 4.49
CA TYR A 24 -10.47 -3.48 4.22
C TYR A 24 -11.11 -3.54 2.83
N TYR A 25 -10.36 -3.98 1.83
CA TYR A 25 -10.84 -4.01 0.44
C TYR A 25 -10.34 -5.25 -0.29
N LYS A 26 -11.15 -5.76 -1.23
CA LYS A 26 -10.83 -6.90 -2.09
C LYS A 26 -11.22 -6.57 -3.52
N THR A 27 -10.39 -6.94 -4.48
CA THR A 27 -10.70 -6.75 -5.91
C THR A 27 -10.09 -7.83 -6.77
N HIS A 28 -10.68 -8.08 -7.94
CA HIS A 28 -10.12 -8.95 -8.97
C HIS A 28 -9.58 -8.08 -10.10
N CYS A 29 -8.26 -7.99 -10.21
CA CYS A 29 -7.60 -7.20 -11.24
C CYS A 29 -6.22 -7.77 -11.56
N ASP A 30 -5.54 -7.19 -12.55
CA ASP A 30 -4.13 -7.47 -12.76
C ASP A 30 -3.26 -6.84 -11.64
N ARG A 31 -2.06 -7.39 -11.44
CA ARG A 31 -1.14 -6.97 -10.39
C ARG A 31 -0.76 -5.48 -10.49
N THR A 32 -0.60 -4.94 -11.70
CA THR A 32 -0.22 -3.53 -11.91
C THR A 32 -1.32 -2.60 -11.44
N THR A 33 -2.58 -2.93 -11.76
CA THR A 33 -3.75 -2.21 -11.26
C THR A 33 -3.86 -2.28 -9.75
N ALA A 34 -3.66 -3.46 -9.14
CA ALA A 34 -3.69 -3.63 -7.69
C ALA A 34 -2.63 -2.77 -6.97
N ILE A 35 -1.40 -2.74 -7.49
CA ILE A 35 -0.32 -1.89 -6.95
C ILE A 35 -0.71 -0.41 -7.07
N ARG A 36 -1.27 0.03 -8.20
CA ARG A 36 -1.71 1.42 -8.37
C ARG A 36 -2.77 1.80 -7.34
N TYR A 37 -3.75 0.94 -7.07
CA TYR A 37 -4.74 1.17 -6.03
C TYR A 37 -4.11 1.25 -4.63
N ALA A 38 -3.19 0.35 -4.29
CA ALA A 38 -2.52 0.37 -3.00
C ALA A 38 -1.72 1.67 -2.79
N ARG A 39 -1.03 2.16 -3.82
CA ARG A 39 -0.31 3.45 -3.77
C ARG A 39 -1.27 4.63 -3.56
N ASN A 40 -2.40 4.64 -4.27
CA ASN A 40 -3.42 5.69 -4.10
C ASN A 40 -4.02 5.68 -2.70
N LEU A 41 -4.37 4.49 -2.18
CA LEU A 41 -4.88 4.32 -0.81
C LEU A 41 -3.86 4.79 0.22
N SER A 42 -2.59 4.40 0.06
CA SER A 42 -1.53 4.81 0.98
C SER A 42 -1.38 6.33 1.04
N LYS A 43 -1.41 7.02 -0.11
CA LYS A 43 -1.36 8.49 -0.16
C LYS A 43 -2.58 9.15 0.46
N MET A 44 -3.77 8.66 0.12
CA MET A 44 -5.05 9.24 0.55
C MET A 44 -5.21 9.15 2.07
N PHE A 45 -4.88 8.00 2.65
CA PHE A 45 -5.10 7.71 4.06
C PHE A 45 -3.84 7.84 4.93
N LYS A 46 -2.71 8.28 4.35
CA LYS A 46 -1.40 8.38 5.02
C LYS A 46 -1.04 7.12 5.82
N SER A 47 -1.37 5.98 5.25
CA SER A 47 -1.33 4.68 5.91
C SER A 47 -0.47 3.70 5.12
N GLU A 48 0.10 2.73 5.81
CA GLU A 48 0.76 1.60 5.18
C GLU A 48 -0.30 0.62 4.68
N ILE A 49 -0.10 0.09 3.48
CA ILE A 49 -0.99 -0.87 2.84
C ILE A 49 -0.24 -2.19 2.68
N ARG A 50 -0.78 -3.28 3.24
CA ARG A 50 -0.36 -4.65 2.93
C ARG A 50 -1.26 -5.19 1.83
N LEU A 51 -0.67 -5.47 0.67
CA LEU A 51 -1.31 -6.06 -0.50
C LEU A 51 -0.98 -7.55 -0.55
N THR A 52 -1.99 -8.42 -0.52
CA THR A 52 -1.82 -9.88 -0.65
C THR A 52 -2.64 -10.44 -1.81
N GLU A 53 -2.08 -11.44 -2.50
CA GLU A 53 -2.75 -12.13 -3.60
C GLU A 53 -3.38 -13.44 -3.09
N GLY A 54 -4.57 -13.78 -3.58
CA GLY A 54 -5.23 -15.06 -3.28
C GLY A 54 -6.28 -15.00 -2.17
N LYS A 55 -6.62 -16.17 -1.61
CA LYS A 55 -7.79 -16.36 -0.72
C LYS A 55 -7.47 -16.32 0.77
N GLU A 56 -6.21 -16.44 1.17
CA GLU A 56 -5.78 -16.49 2.57
C GLU A 56 -4.90 -15.28 2.97
N PRO A 57 -5.44 -14.04 2.90
CA PRO A 57 -4.64 -12.82 3.06
C PRO A 57 -3.95 -12.70 4.43
N LEU A 58 -4.49 -13.31 5.48
CA LEU A 58 -3.93 -13.26 6.84
C LEU A 58 -2.86 -14.33 7.10
N LYS A 59 -2.67 -15.28 6.18
CA LYS A 59 -1.65 -16.35 6.30
C LYS A 59 -0.54 -16.24 5.27
N THR A 60 -0.61 -15.24 4.39
CA THR A 60 0.32 -15.09 3.26
C THR A 60 1.10 -13.80 3.37
N SER A 61 2.40 -13.84 3.13
CA SER A 61 3.24 -12.64 3.06
C SER A 61 2.72 -11.66 1.99
N GLY A 62 2.68 -10.37 2.33
CA GLY A 62 2.19 -9.32 1.44
C GLY A 62 3.29 -8.43 0.86
N THR A 63 2.90 -7.62 -0.13
CA THR A 63 3.68 -6.45 -0.55
C THR A 63 3.26 -5.26 0.30
N TYR A 64 4.21 -4.61 0.96
CA TYR A 64 3.97 -3.46 1.84
C TYR A 64 4.25 -2.16 1.09
N ILE A 65 3.29 -1.26 1.07
CA ILE A 65 3.34 -0.01 0.33
C ILE A 65 3.04 1.14 1.29
N TYR A 66 4.02 2.02 1.46
CA TYR A 66 3.87 3.27 2.17
C TYR A 66 4.38 4.43 1.31
N GLU A 67 3.47 5.26 0.83
CA GLU A 67 3.79 6.47 0.08
C GLU A 67 3.96 7.63 1.07
N ASN A 68 5.22 8.00 1.33
CA ASN A 68 5.51 9.15 2.18
C ASN A 68 5.04 10.42 1.44
N THR A 69 4.05 11.11 2.00
CA THR A 69 3.53 12.39 1.46
C THR A 69 4.36 13.57 1.95
N GLU A 70 5.68 13.41 2.11
CA GLU A 70 6.53 14.58 2.19
C GLU A 70 6.41 15.30 0.84
N PRO A 71 6.05 16.60 0.81
CA PRO A 71 6.07 17.35 -0.43
C PRO A 71 7.47 17.20 -1.02
N LEU A 72 7.54 16.90 -2.32
CA LEU A 72 8.79 16.90 -3.06
C LEU A 72 9.50 18.21 -2.77
N LYS A 73 10.54 18.18 -1.92
CA LYS A 73 11.38 19.36 -1.71
C LYS A 73 11.97 19.68 -3.09
N PRO A 74 11.85 20.91 -3.60
CA PRO A 74 12.50 21.25 -4.85
C PRO A 74 13.98 20.92 -4.69
N LYS A 75 14.47 20.00 -5.55
CA LYS A 75 15.90 19.76 -5.66
C LYS A 75 16.47 21.06 -6.23
N ASN A 76 17.07 21.88 -5.38
CA ASN A 76 17.93 22.97 -5.83
C ASN A 76 19.16 22.32 -6.47
N TYR A 77 19.02 21.94 -7.75
CA TYR A 77 20.16 21.76 -8.63
C TYR A 77 20.79 23.14 -8.71
N GLY A 78 21.84 23.34 -7.93
CA GLY A 78 22.53 24.62 -7.81
C GLY A 78 22.73 25.23 -9.18
N LYS A 79 22.40 26.51 -9.30
CA LYS A 79 22.75 27.37 -10.44
C LYS A 79 24.16 26.98 -10.87
N LEU A 80 24.28 26.39 -12.06
CA LEU A 80 25.55 26.28 -12.74
C LEU A 80 26.00 27.73 -12.97
N VAL A 81 27.01 28.13 -12.18
CA VAL A 81 27.69 29.42 -12.29
C VAL A 81 28.50 29.44 -13.56
#